data_AF-A0A1J4WJ06-F1
#
_entry.id   AF-A0A1J4WJ06-F1
#
_cell.length_a   1.000
_cell.length_b   1.000
_cell.length_c   1.000
_cell.angle_alpha   90.00
_cell.angle_beta   90.00
_cell.angle_gamma   90.00
#
_symmetry.space_group_name_H-M   'P 1'
#
loop_
_entity.id
_entity.type
_entity.pdbx_description
1 polymer ?
#
loop_
_entity_poly.entity_id
_entity_poly.type
_entity_poly.pdbx_seq_one_letter_code
_entity_poly.pdbx_strand_id
1 'polypeptide(L)'
;MSEPKKTFSADEAKAVGEQLGIDWTKFDIEQFRMGMDVELEHGLRNAYTNVSNDNPLVTGKIALAHLSEFADYYTRLDYMEKEAEQFWAK
;
A
#
# COMPACT_ATOMS: atom_id res chain seq x y z
N MET A 1 -8.82 20.84 -8.34
CA MET A 1 -9.53 19.62 -7.90
C MET A 1 -8.57 18.48 -8.15
N SER A 2 -7.94 17.93 -7.11
CA SER A 2 -7.14 16.71 -7.23
C SER A 2 -8.06 15.56 -7.66
N GLU A 3 -7.63 14.75 -8.63
CA GLU A 3 -8.36 13.54 -9.00
C GLU A 3 -8.58 12.65 -7.76
N PRO A 4 -9.72 11.94 -7.66
CA PRO A 4 -9.94 11.03 -6.55
C PRO A 4 -8.80 10.01 -6.48
N LYS A 5 -8.16 9.89 -5.31
CA LYS A 5 -7.14 8.84 -5.08
C LYS A 5 -7.80 7.49 -5.36
N LYS A 6 -7.29 6.77 -6.34
CA LYS A 6 -7.64 5.37 -6.56
C LYS A 6 -7.21 4.59 -5.32
N THR A 7 -8.15 3.85 -4.72
CA THR A 7 -7.95 3.04 -3.51
C THR A 7 -8.54 1.65 -3.72
N PHE A 8 -7.99 0.66 -3.04
CA PHE A 8 -8.53 -0.69 -2.97
C PHE A 8 -9.60 -0.80 -1.89
N SER A 9 -10.67 -1.50 -2.22
CA SER A 9 -11.63 -1.99 -1.24
C SER A 9 -11.04 -3.15 -0.42
N ALA A 10 -11.64 -3.42 0.75
CA ALA A 10 -11.26 -4.56 1.58
C ALA A 10 -11.40 -5.89 0.83
N ASP A 11 -12.44 -6.05 0.01
CA ASP A 11 -12.66 -7.27 -0.78
C ASP A 11 -11.60 -7.46 -1.87
N GLU A 12 -11.19 -6.39 -2.56
CA GLU A 12 -10.10 -6.45 -3.54
C GLU A 12 -8.76 -6.81 -2.88
N ALA A 13 -8.44 -6.16 -1.75
CA ALA A 13 -7.24 -6.46 -0.98
C ALA A 13 -7.26 -7.91 -0.47
N LYS A 14 -8.41 -8.40 0.00
CA LYS A 14 -8.57 -9.80 0.40
C LYS A 14 -8.29 -10.75 -0.76
N ALA A 15 -8.91 -10.51 -1.92
CA ALA A 15 -8.78 -11.37 -3.10
C ALA A 15 -7.33 -11.40 -3.63
N VAL A 16 -6.61 -10.28 -3.56
CA VAL A 16 -5.18 -10.23 -3.90
C VAL A 16 -4.35 -10.97 -2.84
N GLY A 17 -4.61 -10.74 -1.56
CA GLY A 17 -3.89 -11.42 -0.48
C GLY A 17 -4.07 -12.93 -0.48
N GLU A 18 -5.27 -13.43 -0.81
CA GLU A 18 -5.55 -14.86 -1.01
C GLU A 18 -4.75 -15.44 -2.18
N GLN A 19 -4.63 -14.72 -3.30
CA GLN A 19 -3.79 -15.13 -4.44
C GLN A 19 -2.29 -15.16 -4.09
N LEU A 20 -1.87 -14.28 -3.17
CA LEU A 20 -0.49 -14.23 -2.67
C LEU A 20 -0.23 -15.21 -1.52
N GLY A 21 -1.26 -15.91 -1.02
CA GLY A 21 -1.13 -16.86 0.08
C GLY A 21 -0.82 -16.19 1.43
N ILE A 22 -1.32 -14.97 1.66
CA ILE A 22 -1.13 -14.25 2.92
C ILE A 22 -1.78 -15.01 4.08
N ASP A 23 -1.02 -15.19 5.15
CA ASP A 23 -1.50 -15.72 6.41
C ASP A 23 -2.10 -14.59 7.26
N TRP A 24 -3.43 -14.46 7.20
CA TRP A 24 -4.18 -13.46 7.95
C TRP A 24 -4.14 -13.64 9.48
N THR A 25 -3.52 -14.72 10.00
CA THR A 25 -3.25 -14.83 11.44
C THR A 25 -2.02 -14.04 11.86
N LYS A 26 -1.16 -13.65 10.91
CA LYS A 26 0.06 -12.87 11.14
C LYS A 26 -0.11 -11.38 10.91
N PHE A 27 -0.99 -11.00 9.99
CA PHE A 27 -1.18 -9.62 9.56
C PHE A 27 -2.65 -9.27 9.51
N ASP A 28 -2.97 -8.03 9.92
CA ASP A 28 -4.29 -7.47 9.73
C ASP A 28 -4.54 -7.19 8.23
N ILE A 29 -5.72 -7.54 7.75
CA ILE A 29 -6.13 -7.23 6.38
C ILE A 29 -6.11 -5.73 6.10
N GLU A 30 -6.41 -4.89 7.09
CA GLU A 30 -6.38 -3.45 6.92
C GLU A 30 -4.95 -2.92 6.72
N GLN A 31 -3.94 -3.53 7.35
CA GLN A 31 -2.54 -3.19 7.08
C GLN A 31 -2.17 -3.50 5.63
N PHE A 32 -2.64 -4.64 5.11
CA PHE A 32 -2.40 -5.01 3.71
C PHE A 32 -3.12 -4.09 2.73
N ARG A 33 -4.40 -3.78 2.99
CA ARG A 33 -5.19 -2.85 2.18
C ARG A 33 -4.57 -1.45 2.16
N MET A 34 -4.18 -0.93 3.33
CA MET A 34 -3.45 0.34 3.45
C MET A 34 -2.16 0.31 2.64
N GLY A 35 -1.39 -0.78 2.75
CA GLY A 35 -0.18 -0.95 1.97
C GLY A 35 -0.41 -0.92 0.48
N MET A 36 -1.43 -1.64 -0.01
CA MET A 36 -1.77 -1.61 -1.42
C MET A 36 -2.14 -0.20 -1.92
N ASP A 37 -2.81 0.61 -1.10
CA ASP A 37 -3.13 2.01 -1.44
C ASP A 37 -1.88 2.89 -1.54
N VAL A 38 -0.92 2.71 -0.62
CA VAL A 38 0.37 3.42 -0.62
C VAL A 38 1.19 3.02 -1.83
N GLU A 39 1.36 1.73 -2.08
CA GLU A 39 2.17 1.24 -3.19
C GLU A 39 1.56 1.56 -4.56
N LEU A 40 0.23 1.80 -4.64
CA LEU A 40 -0.43 2.26 -5.86
C LEU A 40 0.03 3.66 -6.28
N GLU A 41 0.56 4.48 -5.36
CA GLU A 41 1.14 5.76 -5.71
C GLU A 41 2.38 5.62 -6.62
N HIS A 42 3.03 4.45 -6.58
CA HIS A 42 4.16 4.07 -7.43
C HIS A 42 3.72 3.30 -8.70
N GLY A 43 2.46 3.43 -9.09
CA GLY A 43 1.91 2.91 -10.35
C GLY A 43 1.87 3.95 -11.46
N LEU A 44 0.74 4.02 -12.17
CA LEU A 44 0.55 4.88 -13.35
C LEU A 44 0.50 6.38 -13.03
N ARG A 45 0.46 6.77 -11.73
CA ARG A 45 0.46 8.18 -11.30
C ARG A 45 1.71 8.94 -11.74
N ASN A 46 2.87 8.29 -11.74
CA ASN A 46 4.12 8.87 -12.20
C ASN A 46 4.90 7.86 -13.04
N ALA A 47 4.95 8.07 -14.35
CA ALA A 47 5.64 7.17 -15.28
C ALA A 47 7.14 7.00 -14.98
N TYR A 48 7.80 7.97 -14.35
CA TYR A 48 9.22 7.89 -14.01
C TYR A 48 9.49 6.93 -12.84
N THR A 49 8.56 6.83 -11.90
CA THR A 49 8.67 5.97 -10.71
C THR A 49 7.68 4.80 -10.75
N ASN A 50 7.13 4.49 -11.92
CA ASN A 50 6.15 3.43 -12.08
C ASN A 50 6.82 2.05 -12.01
N VAL A 51 6.49 1.29 -10.97
CA VAL A 51 7.02 -0.06 -10.74
C VAL A 51 5.96 -1.15 -10.82
N SER A 52 4.68 -0.79 -10.68
CA SER A 52 3.57 -1.76 -10.61
C SER A 52 2.66 -1.77 -11.84
N ASN A 53 2.68 -0.73 -12.67
CA ASN A 53 1.70 -0.50 -13.73
C ASN A 53 0.24 -0.57 -13.23
N ASP A 54 -0.01 -0.15 -11.98
CA ASP A 54 -1.31 -0.31 -11.30
C ASP A 54 -1.78 -1.78 -11.20
N ASN A 55 -0.91 -2.76 -11.45
CA ASN A 55 -1.29 -4.17 -11.39
C ASN A 55 -1.50 -4.60 -9.94
N PRO A 56 -2.72 -5.03 -9.54
CA PRO A 56 -3.03 -5.30 -8.14
C PRO A 56 -2.13 -6.39 -7.51
N LEU A 57 -1.73 -7.40 -8.27
CA LEU A 57 -0.85 -8.46 -7.77
C LEU A 57 0.59 -7.97 -7.58
N VAL A 58 1.10 -7.11 -8.47
CA VAL A 58 2.43 -6.53 -8.30
C VAL A 58 2.43 -5.56 -7.12
N THR A 59 1.44 -4.68 -7.03
CA THR A 59 1.24 -3.77 -5.90
C THR A 59 1.13 -4.53 -4.58
N GLY A 60 0.31 -5.59 -4.52
CA GLY A 60 0.18 -6.44 -3.34
C GLY A 60 1.46 -7.17 -2.95
N LYS A 61 2.32 -7.57 -3.90
CA LYS A 61 3.62 -8.17 -3.58
C LYS A 61 4.56 -7.20 -2.88
N ILE A 62 4.57 -5.93 -3.30
CA ILE A 62 5.37 -4.88 -2.66
C ILE A 62 4.84 -4.66 -1.23
N ALA A 63 3.52 -4.54 -1.07
CA ALA A 63 2.91 -4.41 0.25
C ALA A 63 3.20 -5.58 1.19
N LEU A 64 3.14 -6.80 0.68
CA LEU A 64 3.47 -8.00 1.44
C LEU A 64 4.95 -8.06 1.84
N ALA A 65 5.86 -7.58 0.98
CA ALA A 65 7.28 -7.55 1.29
C ALA A 65 7.55 -6.70 2.54
N HIS A 66 6.94 -5.52 2.64
CA HIS A 66 7.06 -4.64 3.80
C HIS A 66 6.39 -5.19 5.06
N LEU A 67 5.19 -5.75 4.95
CA LEU A 67 4.54 -6.38 6.11
C LEU A 67 5.31 -7.59 6.64
N SER A 68 6.10 -8.25 5.80
CA SER A 68 6.96 -9.36 6.22
C SER A 68 8.17 -8.90 7.05
N GLU A 69 8.52 -7.61 7.03
CA GLU A 69 9.55 -7.04 7.91
C GLU A 69 8.99 -6.81 9.32
N PHE A 70 7.79 -6.21 9.41
CA PHE A 70 7.03 -6.07 10.66
C PHE A 70 5.54 -5.80 10.36
N ALA A 71 4.67 -6.35 11.21
CA ALA A 71 3.24 -6.46 10.92
C ALA A 71 2.45 -5.13 10.91
N ASP A 72 2.98 -4.07 11.50
CA ASP A 72 2.36 -2.73 11.59
C ASP A 72 3.04 -1.69 10.66
N TYR A 73 3.75 -2.16 9.63
CA TYR A 73 4.58 -1.32 8.75
C TYR A 73 3.87 -0.07 8.24
N TYR A 74 2.68 -0.23 7.67
CA TYR A 74 1.98 0.88 7.02
C TYR A 74 1.40 1.89 8.00
N THR A 75 1.08 1.48 9.23
CA THR A 75 0.76 2.44 10.29
C THR A 75 1.98 3.27 10.67
N ARG A 76 3.16 2.67 10.79
CA ARG A 76 4.39 3.42 11.10
C ARG A 76 4.79 4.37 9.97
N LEU A 77 4.65 3.91 8.72
CA LEU A 77 4.91 4.72 7.55
C LEU A 77 4.01 5.97 7.52
N ASP A 78 2.70 5.80 7.72
CA ASP A 78 1.74 6.91 7.77
C ASP A 78 2.11 7.98 8.80
N TYR A 79 2.59 7.58 10.00
CA TYR A 79 3.08 8.54 10.99
C TYR A 79 4.34 9.29 10.51
N MET A 80 5.32 8.57 9.94
CA MET A 80 6.55 9.17 9.44
C MET A 80 6.28 10.14 8.28
N GLU A 81 5.41 9.78 7.34
CA GLU A 81 5.05 10.61 6.20
C GLU A 81 4.31 11.87 6.66
N LYS A 82 3.35 11.76 7.59
CA LYS A 82 2.68 12.93 8.17
C LYS A 82 3.64 13.88 8.86
N GLU A 83 4.63 13.36 9.59
CA GLU A 83 5.69 14.18 10.19
C GLU A 83 6.50 14.91 9.12
N ALA A 84 6.90 14.21 8.05
CA ALA A 84 7.64 14.79 6.93
C ALA A 84 6.82 15.86 6.18
N GLU A 85 5.55 15.59 5.89
CA GLU A 85 4.63 16.55 5.27
C GLU A 85 4.53 17.84 6.09
N GLN A 86 4.36 17.73 7.41
CA GLN A 86 4.31 18.90 8.30
C GLN A 86 5.63 19.67 8.34
N PHE A 87 6.76 18.96 8.26
CA PHE A 87 8.08 19.58 8.25
C PHE A 87 8.32 20.37 6.96
N TRP A 88 7.99 19.79 5.79
CA TRP A 88 8.26 20.36 4.47
C TRP A 88 7.16 21.28 3.92
N ALA A 89 5.96 21.30 4.50
CA ALA A 89 4.88 22.22 4.12
C ALA A 89 5.10 23.69 4.56
N LYS A 90 6.29 24.02 5.08
CA LYS A 90 6.72 25.37 5.47
C LYS A 90 7.51 26.04 4.34
#